data_AF-A0A0J8THR8-F1
#
_entry.id   AF-A0A0J8THR8-F1
#
_cell.length_a   1.000
_cell.length_b   1.000
_cell.length_c   1.000
_cell.angle_alpha   90.00
_cell.angle_beta   90.00
_cell.angle_gamma   90.00
#
_symmetry.space_group_name_H-M   'P 1'
#
loop_
_entity.id
_entity.type
_entity.pdbx_description
1 polymer ?
#
loop_
_entity_poly.entity_id
_entity_poly.type
_entity_poly.pdbx_seq_one_letter_code
_entity_poly.pdbx_strand_id
1 'polypeptide(L)'
;MKVPDKVPEDEEGKKYLFRQLASYFTMVLKEWEIALSKRDDSVKSTFQGRQAYNAMVQSRDNMKPLFKKFENADVEEGILGPIVEIVRNAQNRRYVDANDVYLRLSIGKAAWPIGVTMVGIHERSAREKLHEGGQDKAHIMSDEITRKFLQSIKRCLTFAQVRWPPDDQLQLMG
;
A
#
# COMPACT_ATOMS: atom_id res chain seq x y z
N MET A 1 -3.77 17.91 -3.79
CA MET A 1 -4.80 17.37 -4.70
C MET A 1 -5.33 16.08 -4.10
N LYS A 2 -6.65 15.94 -3.93
CA LYS A 2 -7.27 14.74 -3.33
C LYS A 2 -7.64 13.74 -4.43
N VAL A 3 -7.41 12.46 -4.15
CA VAL A 3 -7.84 11.35 -5.02
C VAL A 3 -9.36 11.15 -4.86
N PRO A 4 -10.11 10.82 -5.93
CA PRO A 4 -11.55 10.59 -5.87
C PRO A 4 -11.92 9.36 -5.02
N ASP A 5 -13.18 9.27 -4.64
CA ASP A 5 -13.70 8.15 -3.85
C ASP A 5 -13.80 6.83 -4.60
N LYS A 6 -13.90 6.91 -5.93
CA LYS A 6 -14.02 5.77 -6.84
C LYS A 6 -13.14 6.01 -8.06
N VAL A 7 -12.76 4.92 -8.72
CA VAL A 7 -12.09 4.97 -10.02
C VAL A 7 -13.08 5.57 -11.03
N PRO A 8 -12.72 6.63 -11.76
CA PRO A 8 -13.56 7.18 -12.83
C PRO A 8 -13.78 6.15 -13.95
N GLU A 9 -14.96 6.15 -14.54
CA GLU A 9 -15.31 5.24 -15.64
C GLU A 9 -14.78 5.74 -16.98
N ASP A 10 -14.71 7.06 -17.16
CA ASP A 10 -14.27 7.72 -18.38
C ASP A 10 -12.74 7.80 -18.50
N GLU A 11 -12.26 7.76 -19.74
CA GLU A 11 -10.83 7.75 -20.06
C GLU A 11 -10.09 9.01 -19.58
N GLU A 12 -10.74 10.18 -19.60
CA GLU A 12 -10.14 11.44 -19.16
C GLU A 12 -9.97 11.47 -17.64
N GLY A 13 -11.01 11.04 -16.92
CA GLY A 13 -11.02 10.84 -15.48
C GLY A 13 -9.96 9.84 -15.03
N LYS A 14 -9.80 8.71 -15.73
CA LYS A 14 -8.73 7.74 -15.45
C LYS A 14 -7.34 8.34 -15.63
N LYS A 15 -7.10 9.05 -16.74
CA LYS A 15 -5.82 9.77 -16.97
C LYS A 15 -5.54 10.79 -15.88
N TYR A 16 -6.56 11.54 -15.46
CA TYR A 16 -6.42 12.49 -14.36
C TYR A 16 -6.07 11.75 -13.07
N LEU A 17 -6.83 10.70 -12.71
CA LEU A 17 -6.59 9.84 -11.55
C LEU A 17 -5.13 9.34 -11.52
N PHE A 18 -4.62 8.79 -12.62
CA PHE A 18 -3.24 8.32 -12.70
C PHE A 18 -2.21 9.41 -12.40
N ARG A 19 -2.43 10.64 -12.88
CA ARG A 19 -1.59 11.80 -12.50
C ARG A 19 -1.69 12.10 -11.00
N GLN A 20 -2.87 11.96 -10.40
CA GLN A 20 -3.04 12.17 -8.96
C GLN A 20 -2.29 11.13 -8.13
N LEU A 21 -2.41 9.85 -8.50
CA LEU A 21 -1.70 8.76 -7.83
C LEU A 21 -0.18 8.93 -7.99
N ALA A 22 0.29 9.22 -9.21
CA ALA A 22 1.70 9.45 -9.48
C ALA A 22 2.25 10.63 -8.66
N SER A 23 1.51 11.74 -8.62
CA SER A 23 1.86 12.93 -7.84
C SER A 23 1.94 12.63 -6.35
N TYR A 24 0.98 11.88 -5.79
CA TYR A 24 0.99 11.49 -4.39
C TYR A 24 2.24 10.68 -4.03
N PHE A 25 2.52 9.58 -4.75
CA PHE A 25 3.68 8.75 -4.43
C PHE A 25 5.00 9.49 -4.64
N THR A 26 5.09 10.35 -5.67
CA THR A 26 6.25 11.20 -5.90
C THR A 26 6.49 12.14 -4.72
N MET A 27 5.43 12.76 -4.21
CA MET A 27 5.48 13.66 -3.05
C MET A 27 5.92 12.91 -1.78
N VAL A 28 5.38 11.72 -1.51
CA VAL A 28 5.80 10.90 -0.35
C VAL A 28 7.28 10.49 -0.45
N LEU A 29 7.72 9.98 -1.60
CA LEU A 29 9.11 9.54 -1.81
C LEU A 29 10.10 10.71 -1.70
N LYS A 30 9.73 11.88 -2.24
CA LYS A 30 10.55 13.09 -2.13
C LYS A 30 10.64 13.60 -0.70
N GLU A 31 9.54 13.63 0.03
CA GLU A 31 9.55 13.98 1.46
C GLU A 31 10.38 12.98 2.27
N TRP A 32 10.35 11.69 1.91
CA TRP A 32 11.19 10.67 2.54
C TRP A 32 12.66 10.93 2.29
N GLU A 33 13.06 11.17 1.05
CA GLU A 33 14.44 11.51 0.68
C GLU A 33 14.93 12.77 1.43
N ILE A 34 14.10 13.82 1.49
CA ILE A 34 14.41 15.05 2.24
C ILE A 34 14.54 14.78 3.74
N ALA A 35 13.66 13.98 4.32
CA ALA A 35 13.73 13.65 5.75
C ALA A 35 15.00 12.86 6.09
N LEU A 36 15.46 11.98 5.20
CA LEU A 36 16.72 11.26 5.38
C LEU A 36 17.94 12.17 5.19
N SER A 37 17.91 13.08 4.23
CA SER A 37 19.03 13.98 3.93
C SER A 37 19.27 15.04 5.03
N LYS A 38 18.22 15.41 5.76
CA LYS A 38 18.29 16.35 6.90
C LYS A 38 18.82 15.76 8.21
N ARG A 39 19.05 14.45 8.28
CA ARG A 39 19.64 13.82 9.48
C ARG A 39 21.09 14.27 9.67
N ASP A 40 21.54 14.27 10.92
CA ASP A 40 22.96 14.51 11.22
C ASP A 40 23.86 13.47 10.54
N ASP A 41 25.07 13.88 10.17
CA ASP A 41 26.01 12.99 9.48
C ASP A 41 26.48 11.83 10.37
N SER A 42 26.49 12.03 11.69
CA SER A 42 26.68 10.98 12.68
C SER A 42 25.59 9.91 12.58
N VAL A 43 24.33 10.29 12.34
CA VAL A 43 23.22 9.35 12.14
C VAL A 43 23.30 8.69 10.76
N LYS A 44 23.57 9.46 9.70
CA LYS A 44 23.68 8.93 8.33
C LYS A 44 24.75 7.85 8.19
N SER A 45 25.88 8.03 8.89
CA SER A 45 27.02 7.11 8.90
C SER A 45 26.82 5.87 9.79
N THR A 46 25.73 5.79 10.57
CA THR A 46 25.40 4.54 11.28
C THR A 46 24.94 3.46 10.30
N PHE A 47 24.98 2.20 10.75
CA PHE A 47 24.40 1.09 10.00
C PHE A 47 22.90 1.31 9.74
N GLN A 48 22.14 1.74 10.75
CA GLN A 48 20.71 2.03 10.64
C GLN A 48 20.43 3.18 9.67
N GLY A 49 21.24 4.25 9.71
CA GLY A 49 21.13 5.39 8.80
C GLY A 49 21.28 4.98 7.34
N ARG A 50 22.35 4.23 7.03
CA ARG A 50 22.58 3.67 5.68
C ARG A 50 21.47 2.71 5.25
N GLN A 51 21.01 1.83 6.15
CA GLN A 51 19.95 0.88 5.84
C GLN A 51 18.63 1.60 5.51
N ALA A 52 18.27 2.64 6.28
CA ALA A 52 17.08 3.45 6.01
C ALA A 52 17.16 4.15 4.64
N TYR A 53 18.32 4.68 4.28
CA TYR A 53 18.54 5.28 2.96
C TYR A 53 18.42 4.26 1.83
N ASN A 54 19.07 3.10 1.96
CA ASN A 54 18.97 2.03 0.97
C ASN A 54 17.54 1.53 0.80
N ALA A 55 16.78 1.42 1.91
CA ALA A 55 15.37 1.04 1.86
C ALA A 55 14.53 2.08 1.10
N MET A 56 14.78 3.37 1.28
CA MET A 56 14.11 4.43 0.53
C MET A 56 14.44 4.35 -0.97
N VAL A 57 15.73 4.24 -1.32
CA VAL A 57 16.18 4.12 -2.73
C VAL A 57 15.57 2.90 -3.40
N GLN A 58 15.63 1.74 -2.74
CA GLN A 58 15.01 0.51 -3.25
C GLN A 58 13.50 0.68 -3.43
N SER A 59 12.83 1.36 -2.50
CA SER A 59 11.39 1.59 -2.60
C SER A 59 11.05 2.46 -3.81
N ARG A 60 11.82 3.54 -4.03
CA ARG A 60 11.71 4.41 -5.20
C ARG A 60 11.91 3.64 -6.51
N ASP A 61 12.94 2.79 -6.58
CA ASP A 61 13.24 2.01 -7.79
C ASP A 61 12.15 0.96 -8.07
N ASN A 62 11.69 0.27 -7.03
CA ASN A 62 10.60 -0.70 -7.13
C ASN A 62 9.25 -0.06 -7.51
N MET A 63 9.07 1.26 -7.36
CA MET A 63 7.85 1.97 -7.77
C MET A 63 7.87 2.39 -9.26
N LYS A 64 9.03 2.37 -9.94
CA LYS A 64 9.14 2.74 -11.37
C LYS A 64 8.17 1.96 -12.28
N PRO A 65 7.99 0.64 -12.13
CA PRO A 65 7.03 -0.11 -12.95
C PRO A 65 5.58 0.37 -12.76
N LEU A 66 5.19 0.74 -11.53
CA LEU A 66 3.86 1.26 -11.25
C LEU A 66 3.66 2.64 -11.90
N PHE A 67 4.65 3.53 -11.83
CA PHE A 67 4.59 4.83 -12.52
C PHE A 67 4.45 4.65 -14.04
N LYS A 68 5.20 3.71 -14.63
CA LYS A 68 5.06 3.38 -16.05
C LYS A 68 3.67 2.85 -16.39
N LYS A 69 3.06 2.05 -15.51
CA LYS A 69 1.67 1.60 -15.66
C LYS A 69 0.67 2.75 -15.58
N PHE A 70 0.89 3.74 -14.71
CA PHE A 70 0.08 4.97 -14.66
C PHE A 70 0.20 5.79 -15.95
N GLU A 71 1.41 5.94 -16.50
CA GLU A 71 1.64 6.65 -17.76
C GLU A 71 0.94 5.97 -18.94
N ASN A 72 0.96 4.64 -18.97
CA ASN A 72 0.36 3.83 -20.03
C ASN A 72 -1.12 3.50 -19.82
N ALA A 73 -1.73 3.92 -18.71
CA ALA A 73 -3.07 3.51 -18.29
C ALA A 73 -3.26 1.97 -18.23
N ASP A 74 -2.21 1.22 -17.86
CA ASP A 74 -2.14 -0.24 -17.85
C ASP A 74 -2.05 -0.79 -16.41
N VAL A 75 -2.99 -0.36 -15.56
CA VAL A 75 -3.15 -0.92 -14.21
C VAL A 75 -4.40 -1.76 -14.19
N GLU A 76 -4.25 -3.03 -13.82
CA GLU A 76 -5.37 -3.96 -13.65
C GLU A 76 -6.38 -3.41 -12.63
N GLU A 77 -7.68 -3.52 -12.93
CA GLU A 77 -8.75 -2.98 -12.07
C GLU A 77 -8.70 -3.55 -10.64
N GLY A 78 -8.36 -4.85 -10.51
CA GLY A 78 -8.18 -5.53 -9.23
C GLY A 78 -7.05 -4.94 -8.35
N ILE A 79 -6.12 -4.19 -8.95
CA ILE A 79 -5.03 -3.49 -8.26
C ILE A 79 -5.34 -2.00 -8.11
N LEU A 80 -5.89 -1.37 -9.16
CA LEU A 80 -6.13 0.06 -9.21
C LEU A 80 -7.10 0.53 -8.12
N GLY A 81 -8.24 -0.13 -7.96
CA GLY A 81 -9.24 0.23 -6.96
C GLY A 81 -8.67 0.24 -5.53
N PRO A 82 -8.00 -0.83 -5.10
CA PRO A 82 -7.29 -0.87 -3.81
C PRO A 82 -6.20 0.21 -3.67
N ILE A 83 -5.40 0.50 -4.70
CA ILE A 83 -4.40 1.58 -4.64
C ILE A 83 -5.07 2.95 -4.41
N VAL A 84 -6.18 3.22 -5.10
CA VAL A 84 -6.97 4.45 -4.90
C VAL A 84 -7.45 4.57 -3.46
N GLU A 85 -8.02 3.49 -2.92
CA GLU A 85 -8.52 3.45 -1.54
C GLU A 85 -7.39 3.64 -0.51
N ILE A 86 -6.23 3.00 -0.72
CA ILE A 86 -5.02 3.18 0.11
C ILE A 86 -4.61 4.65 0.14
N VAL A 87 -4.47 5.27 -1.04
CA VAL A 87 -4.01 6.66 -1.13
C VAL A 87 -5.02 7.61 -0.51
N ARG A 88 -6.32 7.40 -0.74
CA ARG A 88 -7.38 8.19 -0.10
C ARG A 88 -7.32 8.10 1.43
N ASN A 89 -7.25 6.90 1.98
CA ASN A 89 -7.19 6.70 3.43
C ASN A 89 -5.94 7.36 4.01
N ALA A 90 -4.78 7.21 3.36
CA ALA A 90 -3.54 7.87 3.77
C ALA A 90 -3.62 9.40 3.68
N GLN A 91 -4.26 9.98 2.66
CA GLN A 91 -4.49 11.43 2.54
C GLN A 91 -5.39 11.97 3.66
N ASN A 92 -6.31 11.15 4.17
CA ASN A 92 -7.16 11.46 5.32
C ASN A 92 -6.52 11.04 6.65
N ARG A 93 -5.24 10.67 6.66
CA ARG A 93 -4.48 10.21 7.83
C ARG A 93 -5.11 9.03 8.57
N ARG A 94 -5.84 8.18 7.83
CA ARG A 94 -6.41 6.92 8.32
C ARG A 94 -5.48 5.76 7.97
N TYR A 95 -4.36 5.63 8.68
CA TYR A 95 -3.30 4.70 8.27
C TYR A 95 -3.62 3.23 8.58
N VAL A 96 -4.41 2.95 9.61
CA VAL A 96 -4.92 1.59 9.86
C VAL A 96 -5.81 1.16 8.71
N ASP A 97 -6.76 2.00 8.29
CA ASP A 97 -7.63 1.68 7.16
C ASP A 97 -6.87 1.55 5.83
N ALA A 98 -5.86 2.39 5.61
CA ALA A 98 -4.97 2.25 4.45
C ALA A 98 -4.20 0.92 4.49
N ASN A 99 -3.73 0.52 5.68
CA ASN A 99 -3.02 -0.74 5.86
C ASN A 99 -3.94 -1.96 5.67
N ASP A 100 -5.19 -1.90 6.12
CA ASP A 100 -6.14 -2.99 5.94
C ASP A 100 -6.45 -3.24 4.46
N VAL A 101 -6.55 -2.18 3.66
CA VAL A 101 -6.67 -2.29 2.20
C VAL A 101 -5.41 -2.92 1.61
N TYR A 102 -4.23 -2.47 2.02
CA TYR A 102 -2.96 -3.07 1.59
C TYR A 102 -2.91 -4.57 1.90
N LEU A 103 -3.28 -4.97 3.13
CA LEU A 103 -3.29 -6.38 3.54
C LEU A 103 -4.27 -7.20 2.71
N ARG A 104 -5.49 -6.67 2.47
CA ARG A 104 -6.48 -7.32 1.59
C ARG A 104 -5.95 -7.51 0.16
N LEU A 105 -5.22 -6.53 -0.37
CA LEU A 105 -4.62 -6.60 -1.70
C LEU A 105 -3.44 -7.57 -1.76
N SER A 106 -2.55 -7.54 -0.76
CA SER A 106 -1.36 -8.39 -0.76
C SER A 106 -1.69 -9.84 -0.42
N ILE A 107 -2.63 -10.10 0.49
CA ILE A 107 -2.97 -11.47 0.91
C ILE A 107 -4.08 -12.06 0.02
N GLY A 108 -4.87 -11.19 -0.64
CA GLY A 108 -6.16 -11.55 -1.23
C GLY A 108 -7.23 -11.76 -0.14
N LYS A 109 -8.52 -11.90 -0.54
CA LYS A 109 -9.62 -12.25 0.38
C LYS A 109 -9.43 -13.67 0.95
N ALA A 110 -8.53 -13.86 1.90
CA ALA A 110 -8.67 -14.86 2.93
C ALA A 110 -9.45 -14.18 4.05
N ALA A 111 -10.78 -14.29 4.02
CA ALA A 111 -11.61 -13.88 5.13
C ALA A 111 -11.23 -14.75 6.35
N TRP A 112 -10.31 -14.25 7.17
CA TRP A 112 -10.30 -14.58 8.58
C TRP A 112 -10.87 -13.36 9.27
N PRO A 113 -12.08 -13.40 9.84
CA PRO A 113 -12.48 -12.35 10.74
C PRO A 113 -11.44 -12.32 11.87
N ILE A 114 -10.75 -11.19 12.03
CA ILE A 114 -9.94 -10.92 13.21
C ILE A 114 -10.94 -10.82 14.35
N GLY A 115 -11.21 -11.97 14.96
CA GLY A 115 -12.36 -12.20 15.82
C GLY A 115 -12.74 -13.67 15.93
N VAL A 116 -11.78 -14.59 16.09
CA VAL A 116 -12.08 -15.90 16.67
C VAL A 116 -11.82 -15.79 18.17
N THR A 117 -12.85 -15.36 18.91
CA THR A 117 -12.94 -15.72 20.32
C THR A 117 -13.52 -17.14 20.37
N MET A 118 -12.83 -18.00 21.10
CA MET A 118 -13.20 -19.38 21.49
C MET A 118 -12.93 -20.49 20.46
N VAL A 119 -11.82 -21.21 20.71
CA VAL A 119 -11.56 -22.53 20.15
C VAL A 119 -12.39 -23.56 20.93
N GLY A 120 -13.59 -23.86 20.45
CA GLY A 120 -14.33 -25.07 20.84
C GLY A 120 -13.84 -26.27 20.03
N ILE A 121 -13.37 -27.32 20.71
CA ILE A 121 -12.91 -28.59 20.12
C ILE A 121 -14.12 -29.45 19.70
N HIS A 122 -14.99 -28.94 18.84
CA HIS A 122 -15.90 -29.77 18.03
C HIS A 122 -16.71 -28.89 17.08
N GLU A 123 -16.30 -28.80 15.82
CA GLU A 123 -17.22 -28.51 14.70
C GLU A 123 -16.51 -28.78 13.37
N ARG A 124 -16.37 -30.08 13.06
CA ARG A 124 -15.94 -30.54 11.72
C ARG A 124 -17.14 -30.48 10.77
N SER A 125 -17.44 -29.30 10.23
CA SER A 125 -18.38 -29.18 9.10
C SER A 125 -18.29 -27.86 8.33
N ALA A 126 -17.76 -26.77 8.90
CA ALA A 126 -17.56 -25.50 8.18
C ALA A 126 -16.36 -25.51 7.21
N ARG A 127 -15.53 -26.55 7.23
CA ARG A 127 -14.22 -26.57 6.56
C ARG A 127 -14.28 -26.96 5.08
N GLU A 128 -15.36 -27.58 4.62
CA GLU A 128 -15.47 -28.07 3.24
C GLU A 128 -16.12 -27.09 2.26
N LYS A 129 -16.85 -26.07 2.74
CA LYS A 129 -17.44 -25.01 1.88
C LYS A 129 -16.51 -23.82 1.57
N LEU A 130 -15.26 -23.86 2.04
CA LEU A 130 -14.29 -22.78 1.83
C LEU A 130 -13.43 -22.96 0.57
N HIS A 131 -13.65 -24.03 -0.22
CA HIS A 131 -12.77 -24.38 -1.34
C HIS A 131 -13.20 -23.81 -2.70
N GLU A 132 -14.36 -23.16 -2.83
CA GLU A 132 -14.86 -22.69 -4.14
C GLU A 132 -14.66 -21.18 -4.40
N GLY A 133 -14.26 -20.37 -3.40
CA GLY A 133 -14.02 -18.93 -3.58
C GLY A 133 -12.56 -18.54 -3.82
N GLY A 134 -11.73 -19.47 -4.30
CA GLY A 134 -10.26 -19.39 -4.21
C GLY A 134 -9.49 -19.20 -5.52
N GLN A 135 -10.14 -19.22 -6.69
CA GLN A 135 -9.43 -19.35 -7.96
C GLN A 135 -8.65 -18.09 -8.43
N ASP A 136 -8.98 -16.89 -7.94
CA ASP A 136 -8.25 -15.66 -8.33
C ASP A 136 -7.08 -15.28 -7.40
N LYS A 137 -6.76 -16.12 -6.40
CA LYS A 137 -5.86 -15.74 -5.29
C LYS A 137 -4.37 -15.99 -5.56
N ALA A 138 -4.04 -16.78 -6.56
CA ALA A 138 -2.66 -17.19 -6.81
C ALA A 138 -1.84 -16.17 -7.61
N HIS A 139 -2.45 -15.12 -8.19
CA HIS A 139 -1.82 -14.37 -9.29
C HIS A 139 -1.14 -13.03 -8.92
N ILE A 140 -1.65 -12.25 -7.95
CA ILE A 140 -1.13 -10.88 -7.72
C ILE A 140 0.23 -10.89 -7.02
N MET A 141 0.39 -11.70 -5.97
CA MET A 141 1.69 -11.84 -5.31
C MET A 141 2.64 -12.79 -6.03
N SER A 142 2.21 -13.60 -7.00
CA SER A 142 3.13 -14.43 -7.79
C SER A 142 3.97 -13.58 -8.74
N ASP A 143 3.44 -12.48 -9.25
CA ASP A 143 4.19 -11.50 -10.03
C ASP A 143 5.17 -10.73 -9.13
N GLU A 144 6.46 -10.88 -9.41
CA GLU A 144 7.54 -10.29 -8.62
C GLU A 144 7.53 -8.76 -8.71
N ILE A 145 7.17 -8.21 -9.87
CA ILE A 145 7.11 -6.76 -10.10
C ILE A 145 6.02 -6.15 -9.24
N THR A 146 4.82 -6.75 -9.28
CA THR A 146 3.66 -6.34 -8.47
C THR A 146 3.97 -6.43 -6.99
N ARG A 147 4.54 -7.55 -6.55
CA ARG A 147 4.98 -7.72 -5.16
C ARG A 147 5.91 -6.60 -4.71
N LYS A 148 6.91 -6.25 -5.52
CA LYS A 148 7.91 -5.22 -5.20
C LYS A 148 7.28 -3.84 -5.04
N PHE A 149 6.43 -3.39 -5.98
CA PHE A 149 5.80 -2.07 -5.83
C PHE A 149 4.78 -2.04 -4.69
N LEU A 150 4.05 -3.15 -4.43
CA LEU A 150 3.13 -3.22 -3.28
C LEU A 150 3.89 -3.10 -1.95
N GLN A 151 5.03 -3.78 -1.79
CA GLN A 151 5.89 -3.62 -0.62
C GLN A 151 6.40 -2.17 -0.49
N SER A 152 6.75 -1.51 -1.59
CA SER A 152 7.09 -0.09 -1.59
C SER A 152 5.94 0.80 -1.15
N ILE A 153 4.70 0.52 -1.57
CA ILE A 153 3.51 1.25 -1.10
C ILE A 153 3.38 1.15 0.42
N LYS A 154 3.54 -0.05 1.01
CA LYS A 154 3.51 -0.21 2.48
C LYS A 154 4.60 0.60 3.17
N ARG A 155 5.82 0.61 2.63
CA ARG A 155 6.92 1.46 3.16
C ARG A 155 6.59 2.95 3.08
N CYS A 156 5.98 3.40 1.98
CA CYS A 156 5.47 4.76 1.83
C CYS A 156 4.41 5.09 2.90
N LEU A 157 3.50 4.16 3.24
CA LEU A 157 2.53 4.35 4.33
C LEU A 157 3.24 4.49 5.69
N THR A 158 4.21 3.63 5.98
CA THR A 158 5.01 3.70 7.21
C THR A 158 5.74 5.02 7.35
N PHE A 159 6.31 5.54 6.26
CA PHE A 159 6.91 6.87 6.28
C PHE A 159 5.86 7.98 6.42
N ALA A 160 4.75 7.89 5.67
CA ALA A 160 3.71 8.91 5.65
C ALA A 160 3.09 9.13 7.04
N GLN A 161 2.82 8.07 7.80
CA GLN A 161 2.29 8.23 9.16
C GLN A 161 3.25 8.92 10.13
N VAL A 162 4.56 8.76 9.94
CA VAL A 162 5.56 9.46 10.76
C VAL A 162 5.65 10.93 10.34
N ARG A 163 5.57 11.19 9.04
CA ARG A 163 5.66 12.55 8.48
C ARG A 163 4.41 13.38 8.73
N TRP A 164 3.25 12.74 8.66
CA TRP A 164 1.92 13.31 8.88
C TRP A 164 1.15 12.41 9.85
N PRO A 165 1.37 12.55 11.17
CA PRO A 165 0.69 11.72 12.16
C PRO A 165 -0.84 11.78 12.04
N PRO A 166 -1.55 10.69 12.34
CA PRO A 166 -3.00 10.71 12.42
C PRO A 166 -3.49 11.62 13.54
N ASP A 167 -4.69 12.16 13.35
CA ASP A 167 -5.33 13.00 14.38
C ASP A 167 -5.88 12.14 15.54
N ASP A 168 -6.19 10.87 15.26
CA ASP A 168 -6.58 9.85 16.23
C ASP A 168 -5.47 8.80 16.37
N GLN A 169 -5.04 8.52 17.60
CA GLN A 169 -4.01 7.52 17.88
C GLN A 169 -4.41 6.10 17.44
N LEU A 170 -5.71 5.79 17.40
CA LEU A 170 -6.21 4.50 16.89
C LEU A 170 -5.92 4.28 15.41
N GLN A 171 -5.54 5.34 14.69
CA GLN A 171 -5.17 5.29 13.27
C GLN A 171 -3.67 5.18 13.04
N LEU A 172 -2.85 4.99 14.08
CA LEU A 172 -1.44 4.62 13.92
C LEU A 172 -1.34 3.15 13.52
N MET A 173 -0.73 2.90 12.36
CA MET A 173 -0.44 1.52 11.96
C MET A 173 0.88 1.06 12.58
N GLY A 174 0.89 -0.17 13.09
CA GLY A 174 2.11 -0.85 13.56
C GLY A 174 3.16 -1.05 12.47
#